data_AF-A0A0D3KEY8-F1
#
_entry.id   AF-A0A0D3KEY8-F1
#
_cell.length_a   1.000
_cell.length_b   1.000
_cell.length_c   1.000
_cell.angle_alpha   90.00
_cell.angle_beta   90.00
_cell.angle_gamma   90.00
#
_symmetry.space_group_name_H-M   'P 1'
#
loop_
_entity.id
_entity.type
_entity.pdbx_description
1 polymer ?
#
loop_
_entity_poly.entity_id
_entity_poly.type
_entity_poly.pdbx_seq_one_letter_code
_entity_poly.pdbx_strand_id
1 'polypeptide(L)'
;MLSAADEACFSAAAAAVPLLASLSREQLSVARLGGLTNIVFRVEARVAGGLQRYCLRCPGPGTESYIDRAAERANAEAACRAGVGPAVLSFSDGGVLLMPLLPGETMSPEAFRSRPGAAARAGVALRTLHHSGEAFASRRERSSLCEQVDKYLGELGDGTALPEGYGEALADAQAVRAALSARPLPVAPCHCDPLCENFVDDAERRGVARGVGS
;
A
#
# COMPACT_ATOMS: atom_id res chain seq x y z
N MET A 1 -9.04 -21.99 -7.41
CA MET A 1 -8.60 -22.52 -6.10
C MET A 1 -7.27 -21.86 -5.76
N LEU A 2 -6.99 -21.65 -4.48
CA LEU A 2 -5.70 -21.12 -4.04
C LEU A 2 -4.59 -22.14 -4.30
N SER A 3 -3.37 -21.66 -4.56
CA SER A 3 -2.19 -22.54 -4.57
C SER A 3 -1.87 -23.03 -3.16
N ALA A 4 -1.08 -24.11 -3.02
CA ALA A 4 -0.67 -24.59 -1.69
C ALA A 4 0.12 -23.53 -0.90
N ALA A 5 0.95 -22.72 -1.59
CA ALA A 5 1.67 -21.61 -0.99
C ALA A 5 0.72 -20.50 -0.51
N ASP A 6 -0.31 -20.18 -1.30
CA ASP A 6 -1.33 -19.22 -0.92
C ASP A 6 -2.17 -19.67 0.28
N GLU A 7 -2.55 -20.95 0.34
CA GLU A 7 -3.28 -21.52 1.50
C GLU A 7 -2.43 -21.45 2.78
N ALA A 8 -1.14 -21.77 2.69
CA ALA A 8 -0.22 -21.68 3.84
C ALA A 8 -0.06 -20.22 4.30
N CYS A 9 0.14 -19.29 3.36
CA CYS A 9 0.24 -17.86 3.66
C CYS A 9 -1.05 -17.33 4.29
N PHE A 10 -2.22 -17.67 3.72
CA PHE A 10 -3.52 -17.28 4.25
C PHE A 10 -3.71 -17.82 5.67
N SER A 11 -3.42 -19.11 5.91
CA SER A 11 -3.62 -19.74 7.22
C SER A 11 -2.77 -19.07 8.30
N ALA A 12 -1.50 -18.78 8.01
CA ALA A 12 -0.63 -18.05 8.93
C ALA A 12 -1.14 -16.62 9.21
N ALA A 13 -1.58 -15.91 8.17
CA ALA A 13 -2.11 -14.56 8.32
C ALA A 13 -3.45 -14.51 9.06
N ALA A 14 -4.35 -15.46 8.81
CA ALA A 14 -5.62 -15.56 9.50
C ALA A 14 -5.44 -15.84 11.00
N ALA A 15 -4.46 -16.67 11.37
CA ALA A 15 -4.11 -16.93 12.77
C ALA A 15 -3.62 -15.67 13.51
N ALA A 16 -2.98 -14.73 12.81
CA ALA A 16 -2.52 -13.46 13.36
C ALA A 16 -3.63 -12.40 13.53
N VAL A 17 -4.86 -12.71 13.08
CA VAL A 17 -6.01 -11.79 13.11
C VAL A 17 -7.10 -12.38 14.01
N PRO A 18 -7.33 -11.83 15.22
CA PRO A 18 -8.25 -12.44 16.21
C PRO A 18 -9.64 -12.76 15.65
N LEU A 19 -10.19 -11.89 14.81
CA LEU A 19 -11.48 -12.11 14.15
C LEU A 19 -11.47 -13.38 13.30
N LEU A 20 -10.46 -13.56 12.45
CA LEU A 20 -10.39 -14.69 11.53
C LEU A 20 -9.98 -15.98 12.25
N ALA A 21 -9.09 -15.89 13.24
CA ALA A 21 -8.66 -17.01 14.07
C ALA A 21 -9.82 -17.65 14.86
N SER A 22 -10.88 -16.89 15.15
CA SER A 22 -12.07 -17.38 15.84
C SER A 22 -13.06 -18.17 14.96
N LEU A 23 -12.84 -18.22 13.64
CA LEU A 23 -13.76 -18.81 12.67
C LEU A 23 -13.23 -20.14 12.13
N SER A 24 -14.15 -21.09 11.87
CA SER A 24 -13.80 -22.35 11.24
C SER A 24 -13.57 -22.18 9.72
N ARG A 25 -12.90 -23.16 9.09
CA ARG A 25 -12.61 -23.10 7.65
C ARG A 25 -13.89 -23.06 6.81
N GLU A 26 -14.95 -23.73 7.27
CA GLU A 26 -16.26 -23.77 6.61
C GLU A 26 -16.99 -22.42 6.64
N GLN A 27 -16.64 -21.55 7.60
CA GLN A 27 -17.15 -20.19 7.70
C GLN A 27 -16.42 -19.21 6.78
N LEU A 28 -15.32 -19.63 6.14
CA LEU A 28 -14.43 -18.78 5.38
C LEU A 28 -14.35 -19.19 3.91
N SER A 29 -14.72 -18.29 3.01
CA SER A 29 -14.42 -18.36 1.59
C SER A 29 -13.29 -17.40 1.25
N VAL A 30 -12.26 -17.86 0.54
CA VAL A 30 -11.04 -17.08 0.30
C VAL A 30 -10.68 -17.12 -1.17
N ALA A 31 -10.30 -15.97 -1.72
CA ALA A 31 -9.77 -15.83 -3.06
C ALA A 31 -8.55 -14.91 -3.08
N ARG A 32 -7.53 -15.27 -3.87
CA ARG A 32 -6.36 -14.42 -4.09
C ARG A 32 -6.78 -13.21 -4.93
N LEU A 33 -6.38 -12.02 -4.50
CA LEU A 33 -6.45 -10.80 -5.27
C LEU A 33 -5.08 -10.50 -5.90
N GLY A 34 -5.11 -9.69 -6.97
CA GLY A 34 -3.89 -9.14 -7.55
C GLY A 34 -3.13 -8.24 -6.58
N GLY A 35 -1.83 -8.09 -6.81
CA GLY A 35 -0.90 -7.24 -6.06
C GLY A 35 0.54 -7.62 -6.43
N LEU A 36 1.40 -6.64 -6.68
CA LEU A 36 2.78 -6.88 -7.10
C LEU A 36 3.68 -7.34 -5.93
N THR A 37 3.69 -6.58 -4.84
CA THR A 37 4.61 -6.81 -3.71
C THR A 37 3.94 -7.51 -2.54
N ASN A 38 2.68 -7.19 -2.25
CA ASN A 38 1.93 -7.77 -1.14
C ASN A 38 1.05 -8.93 -1.59
N ILE A 39 0.89 -9.90 -0.69
CA ILE A 39 -0.05 -11.00 -0.87
C ILE A 39 -1.41 -10.57 -0.34
N VAL A 40 -2.40 -10.48 -1.22
CA VAL A 40 -3.73 -9.94 -0.87
C VAL A 40 -4.81 -10.99 -1.08
N PHE A 41 -5.66 -11.19 -0.07
CA PHE A 41 -6.79 -12.10 -0.11
C PHE A 41 -8.10 -11.35 0.07
N ARG A 42 -9.10 -11.71 -0.74
CA ARG A 42 -10.50 -11.46 -0.43
C ARG A 42 -10.99 -12.58 0.49
N VAL A 43 -11.55 -12.21 1.63
CA VAL A 43 -12.10 -13.14 2.61
C VAL A 43 -13.58 -12.85 2.79
N GLU A 44 -14.44 -13.83 2.52
CA GLU A 44 -15.85 -13.77 2.89
C GLU A 44 -16.06 -14.65 4.13
N ALA A 45 -16.53 -14.05 5.22
CA ALA A 45 -16.69 -14.68 6.50
C ALA A 45 -18.17 -14.73 6.90
N ARG A 46 -18.66 -15.92 7.25
CA ARG A 46 -20.00 -16.11 7.82
C ARG A 46 -19.92 -16.00 9.35
N VAL A 47 -20.39 -14.88 9.88
CA VAL A 47 -20.45 -14.60 11.32
C VAL A 47 -21.90 -14.51 11.79
N ALA A 48 -22.14 -14.42 13.11
CA ALA A 48 -23.50 -14.36 13.68
C ALA A 48 -24.35 -13.20 13.12
N GLY A 49 -23.72 -12.14 12.58
CA GLY A 49 -24.36 -11.00 11.91
C GLY A 49 -24.48 -11.12 10.38
N GLY A 50 -24.28 -12.31 9.80
CA GLY A 50 -24.37 -12.55 8.36
C GLY A 50 -23.03 -12.63 7.63
N LEU A 51 -23.07 -12.45 6.31
CA LEU A 51 -21.87 -12.52 5.46
C LEU A 51 -21.12 -11.19 5.49
N GLN A 52 -19.88 -11.21 5.94
CA GLN A 52 -18.98 -10.07 5.94
C GLN A 52 -17.84 -10.28 4.93
N ARG A 53 -17.37 -9.20 4.31
CA ARG A 53 -16.30 -9.26 3.32
C ARG A 53 -15.12 -8.40 3.74
N TYR A 54 -13.94 -9.01 3.74
CA TYR A 54 -12.69 -8.40 4.14
C TYR A 54 -11.65 -8.51 3.04
N CYS A 55 -10.67 -7.62 3.13
CA CYS A 55 -9.41 -7.72 2.44
C CYS A 55 -8.33 -7.99 3.50
N LEU A 56 -7.63 -9.11 3.35
CA LEU A 56 -6.50 -9.51 4.20
C LEU A 56 -5.22 -9.32 3.40
N ARG A 57 -4.35 -8.41 3.85
CA ARG A 57 -3.07 -8.12 3.22
C ARG A 57 -1.95 -8.70 4.08
N CYS A 58 -1.17 -9.59 3.49
CA CYS A 58 0.06 -10.09 4.06
C CYS A 58 1.24 -9.30 3.45
N PRO A 59 2.26 -8.98 4.25
CA PRO A 59 3.46 -8.34 3.73
C PRO A 59 4.14 -9.23 2.69
N GLY A 60 4.78 -8.60 1.70
CA GLY A 60 5.63 -9.29 0.74
C GLY A 60 6.86 -9.92 1.41
N PRO A 61 7.34 -11.09 0.93
CA PRO A 61 8.57 -11.70 1.42
C PRO A 61 9.76 -10.74 1.30
N GLY A 62 10.58 -10.63 2.35
CA GLY A 62 11.80 -9.81 2.33
C GLY A 62 11.57 -8.33 2.60
N THR A 63 10.35 -7.93 2.98
CA THR A 63 10.02 -6.53 3.33
C THR A 63 10.31 -6.20 4.81
N GLU A 64 10.69 -7.20 5.60
CA GLU A 64 10.88 -7.09 7.05
C GLU A 64 12.09 -6.21 7.44
N SER A 65 13.09 -6.11 6.57
CA SER A 65 14.35 -5.41 6.86
C SER A 65 14.30 -3.89 6.61
N TYR A 66 13.25 -3.37 5.97
CA TYR A 66 13.19 -1.95 5.59
C TYR A 66 11.83 -1.26 5.80
N ILE A 67 10.77 -1.97 6.19
CA ILE A 67 9.46 -1.37 6.47
C ILE A 67 9.22 -1.26 7.99
N ASP A 68 8.99 -0.04 8.48
CA ASP A 68 8.51 0.20 9.83
C ASP A 68 7.00 -0.10 9.93
N ARG A 69 6.66 -1.20 10.60
CA ARG A 69 5.28 -1.66 10.77
C ARG A 69 4.44 -0.75 11.65
N ALA A 70 5.04 -0.08 12.63
CA ALA A 70 4.34 0.88 13.47
C ALA A 70 3.99 2.14 12.67
N ALA A 71 4.93 2.62 11.85
CA ALA A 71 4.67 3.73 10.95
C ALA A 71 3.61 3.39 9.89
N GLU A 72 3.69 2.19 9.31
CA GLU A 72 2.71 1.69 8.34
C GLU A 72 1.29 1.64 8.92
N ARG A 73 1.14 1.11 10.14
CA ARG A 73 -0.15 1.12 10.84
C ARG A 73 -0.65 2.54 11.07
N ALA A 74 0.19 3.42 11.61
CA ALA A 74 -0.19 4.80 11.91
C ALA A 74 -0.61 5.56 10.65
N ASN A 75 0.09 5.37 9.53
CA ASN A 75 -0.23 5.97 8.24
C ASN A 75 -1.54 5.44 7.66
N ALA A 76 -1.79 4.12 7.75
CA ALA A 76 -3.03 3.52 7.29
C ALA A 76 -4.24 4.05 8.08
N GLU A 77 -4.11 4.15 9.42
CA GLU A 77 -5.14 4.74 10.28
C GLU A 77 -5.35 6.24 9.96
N ALA A 78 -4.27 6.99 9.68
CA ALA A 78 -4.34 8.39 9.27
C ALA A 78 -5.07 8.57 7.93
N ALA A 79 -4.78 7.76 6.92
CA ALA A 79 -5.52 7.82 5.65
C ALA A 79 -6.99 7.43 5.80
N CYS A 80 -7.32 6.52 6.73
CA CYS A 80 -8.71 6.24 7.08
C CYS A 80 -9.41 7.47 7.67
N ARG A 81 -8.77 8.18 8.61
CA ARG A 81 -9.33 9.42 9.18
C ARG A 81 -9.47 10.54 8.14
N ALA A 82 -8.55 10.61 7.18
CA ALA A 82 -8.65 11.50 6.02
C ALA A 82 -9.77 11.13 5.04
N GLY A 83 -10.42 9.97 5.21
CA GLY A 83 -11.47 9.48 4.32
C GLY A 83 -10.98 8.95 2.97
N VAL A 84 -9.70 8.60 2.86
CA VAL A 84 -9.06 8.10 1.62
C VAL A 84 -8.70 6.63 1.70
N GLY A 85 -8.47 6.10 2.90
CA GLY A 85 -8.19 4.68 3.16
C GLY A 85 -9.38 3.95 3.79
N PRO A 86 -9.42 2.60 3.70
CA PRO A 86 -10.38 1.80 4.45
C PRO A 86 -10.05 1.79 5.95
N ALA A 87 -11.04 1.41 6.77
CA ALA A 87 -10.81 1.18 8.19
C ALA A 87 -9.81 0.04 8.43
N VAL A 88 -8.91 0.24 9.39
CA VAL A 88 -8.01 -0.80 9.89
C VAL A 88 -8.75 -1.60 10.96
N LEU A 89 -9.19 -2.81 10.63
CA LEU A 89 -9.91 -3.68 11.57
C LEU A 89 -8.97 -4.46 12.48
N SER A 90 -7.81 -4.83 11.95
CA SER A 90 -6.74 -5.51 12.68
C SER A 90 -5.41 -5.24 11.99
N PHE A 91 -4.35 -5.11 12.79
CA PHE A 91 -2.97 -5.00 12.32
C PHE A 91 -2.08 -5.82 13.25
N SER A 92 -1.40 -6.85 12.73
CA SER A 92 -0.48 -7.67 13.52
C SER A 92 0.92 -7.08 13.56
N ASP A 93 1.72 -7.46 14.55
CA ASP A 93 3.13 -7.04 14.66
C ASP A 93 3.96 -7.48 13.42
N GLY A 94 3.56 -8.60 12.80
CA GLY A 94 4.12 -9.10 11.56
C GLY A 94 3.67 -8.34 10.31
N GLY A 95 2.88 -7.27 10.41
CA GLY A 95 2.43 -6.46 9.27
C GLY A 95 1.19 -7.01 8.52
N VAL A 96 0.49 -7.99 9.09
CA VAL A 96 -0.77 -8.50 8.52
C VAL A 96 -1.87 -7.49 8.79
N LEU A 97 -2.52 -7.01 7.74
CA LEU A 97 -3.57 -5.99 7.80
C LEU A 97 -4.92 -6.59 7.37
N LEU A 98 -5.92 -6.48 8.24
CA LEU A 98 -7.31 -6.76 7.91
C LEU A 98 -8.09 -5.44 7.76
N MET A 99 -8.77 -5.29 6.63
CA MET A 99 -9.64 -4.15 6.34
C MET A 99 -10.96 -4.61 5.70
N PRO A 100 -12.02 -3.79 5.72
CA PRO A 100 -13.24 -4.09 4.97
C PRO A 100 -12.91 -4.25 3.48
N LEU A 101 -13.58 -5.18 2.80
CA LEU A 101 -13.51 -5.22 1.35
C LEU A 101 -14.25 -4.02 0.79
N LEU A 102 -13.50 -3.10 0.18
CA LEU A 102 -14.08 -1.94 -0.48
C LEU A 102 -14.93 -2.38 -1.69
N PRO A 103 -16.14 -1.81 -1.86
CA PRO A 103 -16.88 -1.98 -3.11
C PRO A 103 -16.10 -1.34 -4.26
N GLY A 104 -16.35 -1.82 -5.47
CA GLY A 104 -15.71 -1.31 -6.68
C GLY A 104 -14.65 -2.22 -7.27
N GLU A 105 -14.03 -1.72 -8.32
CA GLU A 105 -13.06 -2.44 -9.15
C GLU A 105 -11.64 -1.98 -8.78
N THR A 106 -10.72 -2.94 -8.62
CA THR A 106 -9.29 -2.60 -8.55
C THR A 106 -8.85 -2.04 -9.89
N MET A 107 -8.22 -0.88 -9.88
CA MET A 107 -7.82 -0.20 -11.11
C MET A 107 -6.59 -0.85 -11.75
N SER A 108 -6.51 -0.71 -13.07
CA SER A 108 -5.38 -1.11 -13.90
C SER A 108 -5.05 0.04 -14.86
N PRO A 109 -3.88 0.03 -15.53
CA PRO A 109 -3.57 1.03 -16.55
C PRO A 109 -4.64 1.10 -17.65
N GLU A 110 -5.25 -0.02 -18.02
CA GLU A 110 -6.35 -0.08 -18.97
C GLU A 110 -7.63 0.54 -18.38
N ALA A 111 -8.02 0.16 -17.17
CA ALA A 111 -9.21 0.69 -16.52
C ALA A 111 -9.13 2.21 -16.30
N PHE A 112 -7.95 2.74 -15.97
CA PHE A 112 -7.74 4.19 -15.84
C PHE A 112 -7.96 4.94 -17.16
N ARG A 113 -7.64 4.32 -18.30
CA ARG A 113 -7.86 4.90 -19.63
C ARG A 113 -9.30 4.77 -20.10
N SER A 114 -9.91 3.61 -19.88
CA SER A 114 -11.22 3.27 -20.44
C SER A 114 -12.38 3.79 -19.60
N ARG A 115 -12.22 3.94 -18.28
CA ARG A 115 -13.30 4.37 -17.37
C ARG A 115 -13.38 5.90 -17.28
N PRO A 116 -14.49 6.52 -17.71
CA PRO A 116 -14.64 7.97 -17.63
C PRO A 116 -14.52 8.49 -16.19
N GLY A 117 -13.71 9.54 -16.03
CA GLY A 117 -13.52 10.22 -14.76
C GLY A 117 -12.68 9.48 -13.71
N ALA A 118 -12.15 8.27 -14.00
CA ALA A 118 -11.36 7.51 -13.04
C ALA A 118 -10.10 8.27 -12.58
N ALA A 119 -9.35 8.85 -13.52
CA ALA A 119 -8.20 9.68 -13.22
C ALA A 119 -8.56 10.91 -12.37
N ALA A 120 -9.71 11.54 -12.63
CA ALA A 120 -10.20 12.67 -11.84
C ALA A 120 -10.56 12.24 -10.40
N ARG A 121 -11.23 11.10 -10.23
CA ARG A 121 -11.57 10.55 -8.90
C ARG A 121 -10.32 10.18 -8.09
N ALA A 122 -9.29 9.63 -8.74
CA ALA A 122 -7.99 9.38 -8.10
C ALA A 122 -7.29 10.69 -7.71
N GLY A 123 -7.31 11.71 -8.57
CA GLY A 123 -6.78 13.04 -8.25
C GLY A 123 -7.48 13.69 -7.05
N VAL A 124 -8.81 13.55 -6.95
CA VAL A 124 -9.59 14.03 -5.79
C VAL A 124 -9.18 13.29 -4.51
N ALA A 125 -8.95 11.98 -4.58
CA ALA A 125 -8.49 11.19 -3.44
C ALA A 125 -7.12 11.64 -2.92
N LEU A 126 -6.15 11.78 -3.83
CA LEU A 126 -4.81 12.27 -3.49
C LEU A 126 -4.87 13.70 -2.94
N ARG A 127 -5.66 14.58 -3.56
CA ARG A 127 -5.87 15.94 -3.04
C ARG A 127 -6.47 15.92 -1.64
N THR A 128 -7.46 15.06 -1.39
CA THR A 128 -8.08 14.92 -0.07
C THR A 128 -7.06 14.49 0.97
N LEU A 129 -6.22 13.51 0.64
CA LEU A 129 -5.14 13.07 1.52
C LEU A 129 -4.18 14.21 1.82
N HIS A 130 -3.62 14.86 0.79
CA HIS A 130 -2.60 15.90 0.93
C HIS A 130 -3.10 17.12 1.73
N HIS A 131 -4.42 17.37 1.75
CA HIS A 131 -5.03 18.51 2.45
C HIS A 131 -5.79 18.09 3.72
N SER A 132 -5.66 16.83 4.17
CA SER A 132 -6.39 16.31 5.33
C SER A 132 -5.92 16.89 6.67
N GLY A 133 -4.69 17.41 6.72
CA GLY A 133 -4.04 17.82 7.98
C GLY A 133 -3.54 16.65 8.83
N GLU A 134 -3.67 15.41 8.36
CA GLU A 134 -3.12 14.24 9.03
C GLU A 134 -1.58 14.28 9.03
N ALA A 135 -0.99 13.80 10.12
CA ALA A 135 0.44 13.61 10.23
C ALA A 135 0.77 12.13 10.01
N PHE A 136 1.65 11.85 9.05
CA PHE A 136 2.19 10.51 8.84
C PHE A 136 3.40 10.29 9.74
N ALA A 137 3.48 9.10 10.32
CA ALA A 137 4.57 8.71 11.20
C ALA A 137 5.88 8.56 10.41
N SER A 138 5.79 8.09 9.17
CA SER A 138 6.92 8.17 8.25
C SER A 138 6.97 9.56 7.62
N ARG A 139 7.97 10.32 8.03
CA ARG A 139 8.27 11.59 7.38
C ARG A 139 9.08 11.31 6.12
N ARG A 140 8.40 11.12 4.99
CA ARG A 140 9.04 11.14 3.68
C ARG A 140 9.39 12.58 3.33
N GLU A 141 10.44 13.09 3.95
CA GLU A 141 11.06 14.32 3.46
C GLU A 141 11.61 14.06 2.06
N ARG A 142 11.67 15.09 1.23
CA ARG A 142 12.20 14.97 -0.14
C ARG A 142 13.66 14.49 -0.15
N SER A 143 14.42 14.74 0.91
CA SER A 143 15.74 14.15 1.16
C SER A 143 15.70 12.64 1.32
N SER A 144 14.62 12.07 1.88
CA SER A 144 14.47 10.63 2.11
C SER A 144 14.41 9.81 0.81
N LEU A 145 13.98 10.43 -0.30
CA LEU A 145 13.94 9.78 -1.62
C LEU A 145 15.35 9.63 -2.19
N CYS A 146 16.18 10.65 -1.99
CA CYS A 146 17.59 10.59 -2.36
C CYS A 146 18.41 9.74 -1.38
N GLU A 147 18.12 9.79 -0.09
CA GLU A 147 18.74 8.94 0.93
C GLU A 147 18.41 7.46 0.71
N GLN A 148 17.22 7.11 0.19
CA GLN A 148 16.91 5.74 -0.24
C GLN A 148 17.79 5.30 -1.41
N VAL A 149 18.00 6.17 -2.41
CA VAL A 149 18.94 5.89 -3.51
C VAL A 149 20.36 5.70 -2.95
N ASP A 150 20.81 6.60 -2.08
CA ASP A 150 22.13 6.53 -1.44
C ASP A 150 22.28 5.23 -0.61
N LYS A 151 21.23 4.83 0.11
CA LYS A 151 21.19 3.56 0.86
C LYS A 151 21.28 2.35 -0.06
N TYR A 152 20.48 2.29 -1.12
CA TYR A 152 20.54 1.17 -2.07
C TYR A 152 21.91 1.05 -2.72
N LEU A 153 22.58 2.19 -2.99
CA LEU A 153 23.94 2.20 -3.51
C LEU A 153 24.97 1.71 -2.50
N GLY A 154 24.81 2.06 -1.22
CA GLY A 154 25.66 1.55 -0.14
C GLY A 154 25.48 0.06 0.14
N GLU A 155 24.33 -0.51 -0.22
CA GLU A 155 24.07 -1.95 -0.14
C GLU A 155 24.64 -2.74 -1.33
N LEU A 156 25.01 -2.06 -2.43
CA LEU A 156 25.74 -2.71 -3.52
C LEU A 156 27.16 -3.02 -3.03
N GLY A 157 27.52 -4.31 -3.02
CA GLY A 157 28.86 -4.73 -2.65
C GLY A 157 29.93 -4.17 -3.60
N ASP A 158 31.15 -4.02 -3.09
CA ASP A 158 32.32 -3.64 -3.87
C ASP A 158 32.45 -4.53 -5.12
N GLY A 159 32.48 -3.91 -6.31
CA GLY A 159 32.62 -4.62 -7.59
C GLY A 159 31.31 -4.97 -8.30
N THR A 160 30.14 -4.52 -7.82
CA THR A 160 28.89 -4.66 -8.57
C THR A 160 28.96 -3.90 -9.90
N ALA A 161 28.81 -4.60 -11.02
CA ALA A 161 28.78 -3.99 -12.34
C ALA A 161 27.50 -3.16 -12.50
N LEU A 162 27.66 -1.85 -12.62
CA LEU A 162 26.55 -0.93 -12.86
C LEU A 162 26.22 -0.88 -14.35
N PRO A 163 24.94 -0.69 -14.73
CA PRO A 163 24.55 -0.53 -16.12
C PRO A 163 25.28 0.64 -16.80
N GLU A 164 25.47 0.53 -18.11
CA GLU A 164 25.94 1.65 -18.94
C GLU A 164 25.00 2.86 -18.77
N GLY A 165 25.55 4.06 -18.66
CA GLY A 165 24.79 5.30 -18.42
C GLY A 165 24.40 5.56 -16.95
N TYR A 166 24.73 4.65 -16.02
CA TYR A 166 24.40 4.85 -14.61
C TYR A 166 24.99 6.14 -14.01
N GLY A 167 26.25 6.45 -14.33
CA GLY A 167 26.91 7.66 -13.81
C GLY A 167 26.27 8.96 -14.30
N GLU A 168 25.81 8.98 -15.56
CA GLU A 168 25.09 10.13 -16.14
C GLU A 168 23.72 10.29 -15.48
N ALA A 169 22.96 9.20 -15.35
CA ALA A 169 21.68 9.20 -14.65
C ALA A 169 21.80 9.65 -13.19
N LEU A 170 22.88 9.28 -12.50
CA LEU A 170 23.16 9.72 -11.14
C LEU A 170 23.45 11.23 -11.08
N ALA A 171 24.22 11.77 -12.03
CA ALA A 171 24.50 13.20 -12.11
C ALA A 171 23.21 14.01 -12.37
N ASP A 172 22.35 13.53 -13.28
CA ASP A 172 21.04 14.14 -13.54
C ASP A 172 20.14 14.11 -12.30
N ALA A 173 20.11 12.97 -11.59
CA ALA A 173 19.35 12.85 -10.34
C ALA A 173 19.84 13.83 -9.27
N GLN A 174 21.16 14.04 -9.15
CA GLN A 174 21.75 15.03 -8.25
C GLN A 174 21.38 16.47 -8.65
N ALA A 175 21.36 16.79 -9.95
CA ALA A 175 20.91 18.09 -10.44
C ALA A 175 19.43 18.34 -10.11
N VAL A 176 18.56 17.35 -10.29
CA VAL A 176 17.13 17.41 -9.91
C VAL A 176 17.00 17.60 -8.39
N ARG A 177 17.78 16.89 -7.58
CA ARG A 177 17.81 17.06 -6.11
C ARG A 177 18.15 18.49 -5.72
N ALA A 178 19.17 19.09 -6.34
CA ALA A 178 19.58 20.47 -6.08
C ALA A 178 18.48 21.47 -6.48
N ALA A 179 17.89 21.31 -7.67
CA ALA A 179 16.82 22.18 -8.17
C ALA A 179 15.57 22.14 -7.27
N LEU A 180 15.17 20.94 -6.82
CA LEU A 180 14.08 20.79 -5.88
C LEU A 180 14.45 21.44 -4.53
N SER A 181 15.66 21.19 -4.02
CA SER A 181 16.13 21.74 -2.73
C SER A 181 16.15 23.27 -2.68
N ALA A 182 16.37 23.93 -3.81
CA ALA A 182 16.36 25.39 -3.91
C ALA A 182 15.02 26.05 -3.55
N ARG A 183 13.90 25.31 -3.61
CA ARG A 183 12.56 25.80 -3.22
C ARG A 183 11.89 24.78 -2.30
N PRO A 184 11.91 25.00 -0.98
CA PRO A 184 11.16 24.17 -0.04
C PRO A 184 9.67 24.18 -0.38
N LEU A 185 9.08 23.00 -0.54
CA LEU A 185 7.65 22.81 -0.72
C LEU A 185 7.01 22.38 0.60
N PRO A 186 5.73 22.69 0.84
CA PRO A 186 5.03 22.20 2.01
C PRO A 186 5.04 20.67 2.03
N VAL A 187 5.28 20.10 3.21
CA VAL A 187 5.16 18.66 3.44
C VAL A 187 3.69 18.34 3.66
N ALA A 188 3.22 17.28 3.01
CA ALA A 188 1.86 16.78 3.13
C ALA A 188 1.91 15.25 3.36
N PRO A 189 0.89 14.65 3.99
CA PRO A 189 0.72 13.20 3.97
C PRO A 189 0.52 12.76 2.52
N CYS A 190 1.39 11.88 2.04
CA CYS A 190 1.44 11.42 0.66
C CYS A 190 1.34 9.89 0.62
N HIS A 191 0.65 9.34 -0.37
CA HIS A 191 0.57 7.89 -0.57
C HIS A 191 1.94 7.26 -0.91
N CYS A 192 2.78 8.04 -1.59
CA CYS A 192 4.15 7.72 -2.03
C CYS A 192 4.33 6.50 -2.96
N ASP A 193 3.30 5.68 -3.19
CA ASP A 193 3.30 4.61 -4.20
C ASP A 193 1.96 4.50 -4.98
N PRO A 194 1.53 5.54 -5.72
CA PRO A 194 0.18 5.60 -6.32
C PRO A 194 0.08 4.75 -7.62
N LEU A 195 0.47 3.48 -7.56
CA LEU A 195 0.26 2.51 -8.64
C LEU A 195 -1.22 2.26 -8.88
N CYS A 196 -1.57 1.86 -10.11
CA CYS A 196 -2.97 1.67 -10.49
C CYS A 196 -3.68 0.66 -9.58
N GLU A 197 -3.02 -0.45 -9.25
CA GLU A 197 -3.57 -1.53 -8.42
C GLU A 197 -3.88 -1.11 -6.97
N ASN A 198 -3.31 0.01 -6.51
CA ASN A 198 -3.60 0.58 -5.21
C ASN A 198 -4.90 1.39 -5.19
N PHE A 199 -5.56 1.63 -6.32
CA PHE A 199 -6.84 2.33 -6.37
C PHE A 199 -8.02 1.36 -6.53
N VAL A 200 -9.07 1.60 -5.76
CA VAL A 200 -10.39 0.99 -5.98
C VAL A 200 -11.37 2.06 -6.42
N ASP A 201 -12.00 1.85 -7.57
CA ASP A 201 -13.00 2.74 -8.15
C ASP A 201 -14.38 2.09 -8.08
N ASP A 202 -15.30 2.68 -7.33
CA ASP A 202 -16.71 2.27 -7.25
C ASP A 202 -17.65 3.19 -8.06
N ALA A 203 -17.08 4.04 -8.93
CA ALA A 203 -17.76 5.04 -9.76
C ALA A 203 -18.49 6.18 -9.00
N GLU A 204 -18.89 5.97 -7.74
CA GLU A 204 -19.65 6.94 -6.93
C GLU A 204 -18.83 7.61 -5.81
N ARG A 205 -17.82 6.93 -5.25
CA ARG A 205 -16.89 7.48 -4.26
C ARG A 205 -15.64 8.08 -4.89
N ARG A 206 -15.04 8.99 -4.12
CA ARG A 206 -13.67 9.46 -4.30
C ARG A 206 -12.76 8.22 -4.20
N GLY A 207 -11.90 7.99 -5.20
CA GLY A 207 -11.11 6.75 -5.30
C GLY A 207 -10.43 6.41 -3.97
N VAL A 208 -10.53 5.16 -3.53
CA VAL A 208 -9.98 4.75 -2.22
C VAL A 208 -8.65 4.06 -2.46
N ALA A 209 -7.61 4.49 -1.74
CA ALA A 209 -6.30 3.85 -1.82
C ALA A 209 -6.25 2.62 -0.90
N ARG A 210 -5.88 1.46 -1.44
CA ARG A 210 -5.64 0.23 -0.68
C ARG A 210 -4.24 0.29 -0.09
N GLY A 211 -4.19 0.69 1.18
CA GLY A 211 -2.94 0.85 1.89
C GLY A 211 -2.32 2.22 1.63
N VAL A 212 -1.40 2.57 2.50
CA VAL A 212 -0.60 3.77 2.39
C VAL A 212 0.82 3.27 2.51
N GLY A 213 1.70 3.69 1.60
CA GLY A 213 3.11 3.34 1.72
C GLY A 213 3.66 3.80 3.07
N SER A 214 4.57 3.00 3.61
CA SER A 214 5.56 3.49 4.58
C SER A 214 6.40 4.62 3.99
#